data_AF-A0A1G3FPT7-F1
#
_entry.id   AF-A0A1G3FPT7-F1
#
_cell.length_a   1.000
_cell.length_b   1.000
_cell.length_c   1.000
_cell.angle_alpha   90.00
_cell.angle_beta   90.00
_cell.angle_gamma   90.00
#
_symmetry.space_group_name_H-M   'P 1'
#
loop_
_entity.id
_entity.type
_entity.pdbx_description
1 polymer ?
#
loop_
_entity_poly.entity_id
_entity_poly.type
_entity_poly.pdbx_seq_one_letter_code
_entity_poly.pdbx_strand_id
1 'polypeptide(L)'
;MAISAAEQYAIELVNRARLNPVAEAKRFGIGLNDGIAAGTISNAAKQVLAPHQALDGATESHGQWILDTDTFSHTGVGGSRAGDRIEWAGYGAFGSGSGWGENLSLMSYAGMSEAQIIEAHHAQLMRSSSHRPELMETQHREIGIGVVTGYYQSYDVSVEVQNFAYRPTVAYVTGVAYGDSNRDKFYSLGEGQSGVTMALLGGSSTVTTEAGGYALEGIAGTEVGLTITANGQETRLGVDLTDGNVKVDVVNGNLLKVSGDITLWGGAIRNVTALGVGDIDLTGSGAANTLTGNSGKNVLIGGGGNDVLVGLGGHDRLLGGNGNDRLLGGNAGDTLVGGAGRDTLIGGGGYDRLTGGGGPDTFVFANGFARDRITDFNAAQGDKLQFDDNLWSGGKSAQDVVNSFAQVTADGVVFDFGGNDRVTLVGVTSLEGLADHIAII
;
A
#
# COMPACT_ATOMS: atom_id res chain seq x y z
N MET A 1 7.70 20.57 10.07
CA MET A 1 9.14 20.28 10.19
C MET A 1 9.75 20.43 8.81
N ALA A 2 10.96 20.96 8.70
CA ALA A 2 11.70 20.92 7.43
C ALA A 2 12.49 19.62 7.40
N ILE A 3 12.07 18.67 6.57
CA ILE A 3 12.77 17.41 6.31
C ILE A 3 13.53 17.62 4.99
N SER A 4 14.80 17.21 4.94
CA SER A 4 15.57 17.24 3.71
C SER A 4 15.11 16.15 2.74
N ALA A 5 15.41 16.30 1.45
CA ALA A 5 15.07 15.27 0.47
C ALA A 5 15.80 13.94 0.74
N ALA A 6 17.02 14.01 1.28
CA ALA A 6 17.84 12.86 1.67
C ALA A 6 17.19 12.07 2.81
N GLU A 7 16.82 12.76 3.90
CA GLU A 7 16.13 12.14 5.03
C GLU A 7 14.80 11.54 4.60
N GLN A 8 14.01 12.27 3.80
CA GLN A 8 12.76 11.74 3.28
C GLN A 8 12.99 10.47 2.47
N TYR A 9 14.01 10.44 1.59
CA TYR A 9 14.30 9.25 0.79
C TYR A 9 14.69 8.05 1.66
N ALA A 10 15.52 8.27 2.68
CA ALA A 10 15.91 7.22 3.64
C ALA A 10 14.68 6.67 4.40
N ILE A 11 13.80 7.54 4.89
CA ILE A 11 12.56 7.15 5.57
C ILE A 11 11.64 6.36 4.63
N GLU A 12 11.55 6.75 3.36
CA GLU A 12 10.74 6.04 2.37
C GLU A 12 11.27 4.64 2.09
N LEU A 13 12.59 4.43 2.09
CA LEU A 13 13.18 3.09 1.97
C LEU A 13 12.84 2.21 3.18
N VAL A 14 12.92 2.77 4.39
CA VAL A 14 12.53 2.07 5.62
C VAL A 14 11.03 1.74 5.60
N ASN A 15 10.18 2.69 5.20
CA ASN A 15 8.73 2.48 5.13
C ASN A 15 8.36 1.47 4.04
N ARG A 16 9.03 1.45 2.88
CA ARG A 16 8.86 0.40 1.87
C ARG A 16 9.19 -0.97 2.43
N ALA A 17 10.28 -1.06 3.19
CA ALA A 17 10.68 -2.28 3.90
C ALA A 17 9.59 -2.74 4.87
N ARG A 18 9.06 -1.82 5.68
CA ARG A 18 8.02 -2.10 6.68
C ARG A 18 6.70 -2.54 6.06
N LEU A 19 6.31 -1.94 4.94
CA LEU A 19 5.06 -2.27 4.24
C LEU A 19 5.11 -3.60 3.49
N ASN A 20 6.29 -4.03 3.02
CA ASN A 20 6.48 -5.35 2.41
C ASN A 20 7.85 -5.95 2.78
N PRO A 21 7.98 -6.53 4.00
CA PRO A 21 9.28 -6.98 4.52
C PRO A 21 9.95 -8.04 3.64
N VAL A 22 9.15 -8.98 3.12
CA VAL A 22 9.65 -10.07 2.30
C VAL A 22 10.17 -9.56 0.95
N ALA A 23 9.40 -8.68 0.28
CA ALA A 23 9.83 -8.14 -1.01
C ALA A 23 11.09 -7.28 -0.85
N GLU A 24 11.19 -6.48 0.21
CA GLU A 24 12.37 -5.66 0.44
C GLU A 24 13.62 -6.50 0.73
N ALA A 25 13.51 -7.53 1.60
CA ALA A 25 14.61 -8.46 1.83
C ALA A 25 15.09 -9.11 0.51
N LYS A 26 14.14 -9.52 -0.34
CA LYS A 26 14.44 -10.11 -1.65
C LYS A 26 15.21 -9.17 -2.57
N ARG A 27 15.01 -7.84 -2.51
CA ARG A 27 15.78 -6.86 -3.30
C ARG A 27 17.28 -6.93 -2.99
N PHE A 28 17.65 -7.36 -1.79
CA PHE A 28 19.04 -7.48 -1.36
C PHE A 28 19.59 -8.91 -1.47
N GLY A 29 18.82 -9.84 -2.04
CA GLY A 29 19.22 -11.23 -2.25
C GLY A 29 19.22 -12.06 -0.96
N ILE A 30 18.45 -11.66 0.05
CA ILE A 30 18.37 -12.33 1.36
C ILE A 30 16.92 -12.74 1.67
N GLY A 31 16.76 -13.82 2.42
CA GLY A 31 15.51 -14.13 3.12
C GLY A 31 15.31 -13.22 4.33
N LEU A 32 14.05 -12.95 4.69
CA LEU A 32 13.68 -11.99 5.74
C LEU A 32 14.30 -12.31 7.11
N ASN A 33 14.54 -13.59 7.41
CA ASN A 33 15.11 -14.05 8.68
C ASN A 33 16.52 -14.66 8.51
N ASP A 34 17.24 -14.38 7.41
CA ASP A 34 18.58 -14.93 7.19
C ASP A 34 19.57 -14.49 8.28
N GLY A 35 20.22 -15.44 8.96
CA GLY A 35 21.16 -15.13 10.05
C GLY A 35 20.49 -14.75 11.38
N ILE A 36 19.17 -14.89 11.50
CA ILE A 36 18.40 -14.83 12.77
C ILE A 36 17.46 -16.04 12.88
N ALA A 37 16.79 -16.20 14.03
CA ALA A 37 15.84 -17.29 14.20
C ALA A 37 14.64 -17.12 13.25
N ALA A 38 14.13 -18.24 12.72
CA ALA A 38 12.95 -18.21 11.85
C ALA A 38 11.74 -17.62 12.61
N GLY A 39 11.05 -16.67 11.98
CA GLY A 39 9.91 -15.99 12.59
C GLY A 39 10.25 -14.85 13.54
N THR A 40 11.53 -14.52 13.75
CA THR A 40 11.92 -13.31 14.51
C THR A 40 11.29 -12.06 13.90
N ILE A 41 11.33 -11.95 12.57
CA ILE A 41 10.63 -10.90 11.82
C ILE A 41 9.44 -11.55 11.11
N SER A 42 8.24 -11.12 11.49
CA SER A 42 6.99 -11.47 10.83
C SER A 42 6.91 -10.88 9.42
N ASN A 43 6.35 -11.63 8.47
CA ASN A 43 6.10 -11.20 7.10
C ASN A 43 4.97 -10.17 6.95
N ALA A 44 4.14 -9.99 7.99
CA ALA A 44 3.05 -9.02 7.97
C ALA A 44 3.56 -7.59 7.73
N ALA A 45 2.74 -6.73 7.12
CA ALA A 45 3.05 -5.32 7.06
C ALA A 45 3.25 -4.75 8.46
N LYS A 46 4.15 -3.79 8.57
CA LYS A 46 4.39 -2.98 9.78
C LYS A 46 3.90 -1.57 9.51
N GLN A 47 3.56 -0.85 10.57
CA GLN A 47 3.17 0.55 10.45
C GLN A 47 4.32 1.38 9.91
N VAL A 48 3.98 2.37 9.10
CA VAL A 48 4.96 3.35 8.65
C VAL A 48 5.44 4.20 9.82
N LEU A 49 6.68 4.66 9.72
CA LEU A 49 7.31 5.53 10.68
C LEU A 49 7.12 6.98 10.24
N ALA A 50 6.74 7.83 11.19
CA ALA A 50 6.62 9.26 11.00
C ALA A 50 7.97 9.93 11.34
N PRO A 51 8.46 10.87 10.50
CA PRO A 51 9.61 11.70 10.83
C PRO A 51 9.35 12.50 12.13
N HIS A 52 10.36 12.60 13.00
CA HIS A 52 10.25 13.36 14.25
C HIS A 52 11.50 14.20 14.54
N GLN A 53 11.29 15.52 14.69
CA GLN A 53 12.37 16.51 14.74
C GLN A 53 13.36 16.29 15.90
N ALA A 54 12.88 15.87 17.07
CA ALA A 54 13.78 15.55 18.19
C ALA A 54 14.65 14.31 17.92
N LEU A 55 14.13 13.32 17.18
CA LEU A 55 14.91 12.15 16.79
C LEU A 55 15.96 12.56 15.76
N ASP A 56 15.60 13.38 14.77
CA ASP A 56 16.52 13.90 13.75
C ASP A 56 17.68 14.67 14.38
N GLY A 57 17.38 15.61 15.28
CA GLY A 57 18.42 16.36 15.98
C GLY A 57 19.35 15.46 16.83
N ALA A 58 18.81 14.40 17.43
CA ALA A 58 19.60 13.43 18.18
C ALA A 58 20.49 12.56 17.27
N THR A 59 19.98 12.16 16.10
CA THR A 59 20.73 11.34 15.14
C THR A 59 21.84 12.13 14.46
N GLU A 60 21.58 13.36 14.01
CA GLU A 60 22.60 14.25 13.45
C GLU A 60 23.70 14.54 14.46
N SER A 61 23.34 14.89 15.70
CA SER A 61 24.30 15.19 16.75
C SER A 61 25.18 13.98 17.10
N HIS A 62 24.60 12.77 17.12
CA HIS A 62 25.35 11.55 17.40
C HIS A 62 26.25 11.14 16.22
N GLY A 63 25.76 11.26 14.99
CA GLY A 63 26.57 11.05 13.79
C GLY A 63 27.79 11.99 13.75
N GLN A 64 27.58 13.27 14.05
CA GLN A 64 28.67 14.24 14.11
C GLN A 64 29.64 13.91 15.25
N TRP A 65 29.13 13.50 16.42
CA TRP A 65 29.97 13.07 17.53
C TRP A 65 30.84 11.85 17.19
N ILE A 66 30.32 10.87 16.43
CA ILE A 66 31.09 9.71 15.93
C ILE A 66 32.29 10.18 15.11
N LEU A 67 32.08 11.16 14.22
CA LEU A 67 33.14 11.72 13.37
C LEU A 67 34.14 12.54 14.19
N ASP A 68 33.67 13.43 15.06
CA ASP A 68 34.51 14.33 15.85
C ASP A 68 35.41 13.59 16.84
N THR A 69 34.97 12.41 17.31
CA THR A 69 35.68 11.60 18.31
C THR A 69 36.34 10.35 17.74
N ASP A 70 36.23 10.13 16.42
CA ASP A 70 36.74 8.94 15.73
C ASP A 70 36.29 7.61 16.38
N THR A 71 35.06 7.61 16.93
CA THR A 71 34.50 6.51 17.73
C THR A 71 33.16 6.04 17.18
N PHE A 72 33.10 4.82 16.62
CA PHE A 72 31.85 4.23 16.14
C PHE A 72 31.19 3.37 17.23
N SER A 73 30.16 3.91 17.89
CA SER A 73 29.50 3.28 19.04
C SER A 73 28.07 3.78 19.27
N HIS A 74 27.21 2.92 19.81
CA HIS A 74 25.90 3.30 20.35
C HIS A 74 26.01 4.18 21.61
N THR A 75 27.11 4.00 22.36
CA THR A 75 27.42 4.85 23.51
C THR A 75 28.06 6.15 23.02
N GLY A 76 27.38 7.26 23.28
CA GLY A 76 27.77 8.59 22.79
C GLY A 76 28.44 9.46 23.85
N VAL A 77 28.33 10.77 23.65
CA VAL A 77 28.88 11.81 24.52
C VAL A 77 28.59 11.52 26.00
N GLY A 78 29.64 11.58 26.84
CA GLY A 78 29.53 11.35 28.28
C GLY A 78 29.07 9.96 28.71
N GLY A 79 29.08 8.96 27.82
CA GLY A 79 28.55 7.63 28.11
C GLY A 79 27.05 7.48 27.87
N SER A 80 26.44 8.41 27.12
CA SER A 80 25.00 8.41 26.83
C SER A 80 24.55 7.22 26.01
N ARG A 81 23.35 6.72 26.30
CA ARG A 81 22.59 5.79 25.43
C ARG A 81 21.76 6.60 24.44
N ALA A 82 21.25 5.95 23.39
CA ALA A 82 20.38 6.62 22.40
C ALA A 82 19.15 7.25 23.05
N GLY A 83 18.48 6.54 23.96
CA GLY A 83 17.35 7.09 24.73
C GLY A 83 17.70 8.38 25.48
N ASP A 84 18.89 8.46 26.10
CA ASP A 84 19.31 9.67 26.80
C ASP A 84 19.46 10.85 25.81
N ARG A 85 20.06 10.60 24.63
CA ARG A 85 20.20 11.61 23.56
C ARG A 85 18.87 12.07 22.98
N ILE A 86 17.93 11.15 22.79
CA ILE A 86 16.57 11.44 22.31
C ILE A 86 15.81 12.31 23.33
N GLU A 87 15.93 12.01 24.62
CA GLU A 87 15.33 12.83 25.69
C GLU A 87 15.95 14.24 25.73
N TRP A 88 17.27 14.36 25.60
CA TRP A 88 17.96 15.65 25.56
C TRP A 88 17.57 16.50 24.35
N ALA A 89 17.25 15.86 23.23
CA ALA A 89 16.72 16.51 22.03
C ALA A 89 15.24 16.93 22.15
N GLY A 90 14.57 16.60 23.26
CA GLY A 90 13.24 17.10 23.59
C GLY A 90 12.07 16.20 23.17
N TYR A 91 12.30 14.92 22.85
CA TYR A 91 11.22 13.96 22.54
C TYR A 91 10.28 13.70 23.75
N GLY A 92 10.80 13.92 24.97
CA GLY A 92 10.10 13.63 26.23
C GLY A 92 10.46 12.24 26.78
N ALA A 93 10.10 11.99 28.05
CA ALA A 93 10.38 10.71 28.69
C ALA A 93 9.61 9.59 28.00
N PHE A 94 10.32 8.52 27.64
CA PHE A 94 9.68 7.26 27.26
C PHE A 94 8.86 6.76 28.46
N GLY A 95 7.65 6.26 28.26
CA GLY A 95 6.83 5.71 29.35
C GLY A 95 7.53 4.56 30.10
N SER A 96 6.82 3.83 30.97
CA SER A 96 7.40 2.68 31.67
C SER A 96 7.69 1.50 30.70
N GLY A 97 8.79 1.58 29.96
CA GLY A 97 9.25 0.62 28.94
C GLY A 97 10.34 1.26 28.05
N SER A 98 11.32 0.47 27.60
CA SER A 98 12.33 0.91 26.60
C SER A 98 11.68 0.99 25.22
N GLY A 99 10.94 2.07 24.97
CA GLY A 99 10.23 2.36 23.71
C GLY A 99 11.08 3.10 22.68
N TRP A 100 12.38 2.81 22.61
CA TRP A 100 13.31 3.41 21.66
C TRP A 100 14.27 2.38 21.08
N GLY A 101 14.80 2.69 19.90
CA GLY A 101 15.74 1.87 19.14
C GLY A 101 16.84 2.70 18.50
N GLU A 102 17.98 2.09 18.19
CA GLU A 102 19.03 2.74 17.41
C GLU A 102 19.70 1.77 16.43
N ASN A 103 19.87 2.21 15.19
CA ASN A 103 20.78 1.59 14.22
C ASN A 103 21.90 2.55 13.84
N LEU A 104 23.09 2.01 13.64
CA LEU A 104 24.26 2.74 13.17
C LEU A 104 24.83 2.07 11.92
N SER A 105 25.23 2.87 10.94
CA SER A 105 25.97 2.41 9.78
C SER A 105 27.07 3.40 9.44
N LEU A 106 28.26 2.89 9.10
CA LEU A 106 29.41 3.67 8.68
C LEU A 106 30.02 3.02 7.46
N MET A 107 30.24 3.80 6.41
CA MET A 107 30.84 3.31 5.18
C MET A 107 31.61 4.41 4.44
N SER A 108 32.59 4.02 3.62
CA SER A 108 33.19 4.97 2.69
C SER A 108 32.19 5.33 1.59
N TYR A 109 32.17 6.61 1.20
CA TYR A 109 31.23 7.14 0.20
C TYR A 109 31.93 7.71 -1.05
N ALA A 110 33.24 7.52 -1.19
CA ALA A 110 34.02 8.17 -2.24
C ALA A 110 33.45 7.92 -3.64
N GLY A 111 33.05 9.00 -4.32
CA GLY A 111 32.48 8.95 -5.68
C GLY A 111 31.00 8.58 -5.77
N MET A 112 30.29 8.45 -4.64
CA MET A 112 28.86 8.16 -4.60
C MET A 112 28.03 9.45 -4.58
N SER A 113 26.89 9.43 -5.26
CA SER A 113 25.85 10.47 -5.08
C SER A 113 25.16 10.31 -3.73
N GLU A 114 24.46 11.35 -3.28
CA GLU A 114 23.68 11.31 -2.03
C GLU A 114 22.64 10.17 -2.02
N ALA A 115 21.91 9.98 -3.13
CA ALA A 115 20.97 8.86 -3.26
C ALA A 115 21.68 7.49 -3.15
N GLN A 116 22.87 7.34 -3.75
CA GLN A 116 23.65 6.11 -3.65
C GLN A 116 24.13 5.84 -2.22
N ILE A 117 24.49 6.89 -1.47
CA ILE A 117 24.89 6.78 -0.06
C ILE A 117 23.74 6.23 0.78
N ILE A 118 22.56 6.84 0.65
CA ILE A 118 21.33 6.44 1.38
C ILE A 118 20.94 5.00 1.05
N GLU A 119 20.93 4.64 -0.24
CA GLU A 119 20.62 3.27 -0.67
C GLU A 119 21.61 2.25 -0.12
N ALA A 120 22.89 2.60 -0.05
CA ALA A 120 23.93 1.73 0.46
C ALA A 120 23.83 1.52 1.97
N HIS A 121 23.54 2.57 2.75
CA HIS A 121 23.26 2.45 4.19
C HIS A 121 22.05 1.54 4.44
N HIS A 122 20.92 1.81 3.77
CA HIS A 122 19.71 0.96 3.88
C HIS A 122 20.00 -0.51 3.52
N ALA A 123 20.74 -0.76 2.44
CA ALA A 123 21.12 -2.11 2.04
C ALA A 123 22.01 -2.81 3.09
N GLN A 124 22.94 -2.11 3.73
CA GLN A 124 23.77 -2.67 4.79
C GLN A 124 22.97 -3.00 6.04
N LEU A 125 22.07 -2.11 6.45
CA LEU A 125 21.19 -2.31 7.60
C LEU A 125 20.25 -3.51 7.36
N MET A 126 19.67 -3.63 6.17
CA MET A 126 18.83 -4.77 5.79
C MET A 126 19.60 -6.10 5.76
N ARG A 127 20.88 -6.11 5.34
CA ARG A 127 21.71 -7.31 5.33
C ARG A 127 22.24 -7.71 6.71
N SER A 128 22.22 -6.80 7.68
CA SER A 128 22.69 -7.09 9.03
C SER A 128 21.62 -7.80 9.85
N SER A 129 21.96 -9.00 10.34
CA SER A 129 21.09 -9.78 11.22
C SER A 129 20.78 -9.08 12.56
N SER A 130 21.64 -8.17 13.03
CA SER A 130 21.41 -7.41 14.27
C SER A 130 20.57 -6.15 14.06
N HIS A 131 20.62 -5.52 12.89
CA HIS A 131 19.95 -4.22 12.64
C HIS A 131 18.58 -4.37 11.98
N ARG A 132 18.41 -5.38 11.12
CA ARG A 132 17.15 -5.63 10.42
C ARG A 132 15.96 -5.90 11.36
N PRO A 133 16.10 -6.60 12.52
CA PRO A 133 15.01 -6.71 13.48
C PRO A 133 14.54 -5.34 13.98
N GLU A 134 15.46 -4.42 14.26
CA GLU A 134 15.15 -3.08 14.74
C GLU A 134 14.37 -2.26 13.69
N LEU A 135 14.78 -2.32 12.42
CA LEU A 135 14.05 -1.73 11.29
C LEU A 135 12.59 -2.22 11.19
N MET A 136 12.34 -3.45 11.64
CA MET A 136 11.07 -4.17 11.50
C MET A 136 10.30 -4.29 12.82
N GLU A 137 10.77 -3.63 13.88
CA GLU A 137 10.10 -3.66 15.17
C GLU A 137 8.71 -3.04 15.05
N THR A 138 7.72 -3.80 15.50
CA THR A 138 6.29 -3.51 15.41
C THR A 138 5.86 -2.34 16.28
N GLN A 139 6.58 -2.05 17.36
CA GLN A 139 6.19 -0.99 18.30
C GLN A 139 6.58 0.41 17.82
N HIS A 140 7.61 0.54 16.99
CA HIS A 140 8.09 1.85 16.53
C HIS A 140 7.02 2.59 15.73
N ARG A 141 6.90 3.90 15.99
CA ARG A 141 5.96 4.81 15.31
C ARG A 141 6.67 6.03 14.77
N GLU A 142 7.76 6.46 15.40
CA GLU A 142 8.55 7.59 14.97
C GLU A 142 9.97 7.18 14.59
N ILE A 143 10.55 7.92 13.66
CA ILE A 143 11.93 7.78 13.24
C ILE A 143 12.58 9.15 13.13
N GLY A 144 13.86 9.20 13.46
CA GLY A 144 14.76 10.22 12.91
C GLY A 144 15.96 9.57 12.25
N ILE A 145 16.46 10.19 11.20
CA ILE A 145 17.60 9.69 10.43
C ILE A 145 18.60 10.83 10.25
N GLY A 146 19.81 10.65 10.75
CA GLY A 146 20.93 11.58 10.54
C GLY A 146 21.94 10.94 9.62
N VAL A 147 22.16 11.52 8.44
CA VAL A 147 23.22 11.12 7.52
C VAL A 147 24.26 12.24 7.46
N VAL A 148 25.43 12.00 8.06
CA VAL A 148 26.53 12.96 8.07
C VAL A 148 27.73 12.40 7.31
N THR A 149 28.48 13.27 6.65
CA THR A 149 29.72 12.91 5.96
C THR A 149 30.91 13.61 6.60
N GLY A 150 32.01 12.90 6.74
CA GLY A 150 33.24 13.48 7.26
C GLY A 150 34.40 12.49 7.19
N TYR A 151 35.38 12.72 8.05
CA TYR A 151 36.62 11.95 8.08
C TYR A 151 36.63 11.01 9.29
N TYR A 152 36.88 9.73 9.07
CA TYR A 152 36.97 8.71 10.11
C TYR A 152 38.17 7.80 9.83
N GLN A 153 39.08 7.66 10.80
CA GLN A 153 40.27 6.82 10.71
C GLN A 153 41.03 6.90 9.37
N SER A 154 41.19 8.11 8.81
CA SER A 154 41.87 8.37 7.52
C SER A 154 41.05 8.15 6.23
N TYR A 155 39.73 7.94 6.33
CA TYR A 155 38.86 7.75 5.18
C TYR A 155 37.72 8.76 5.18
N ASP A 156 37.33 9.18 3.97
CA ASP A 156 36.05 9.87 3.76
C ASP A 156 34.92 8.85 3.94
N VAL A 157 34.12 9.06 4.99
CA VAL A 157 33.01 8.18 5.36
C VAL A 157 31.70 8.94 5.50
N SER A 158 30.62 8.21 5.26
CA SER A 158 29.27 8.60 5.66
C SER A 158 28.86 7.75 6.86
N VAL A 159 28.23 8.41 7.83
CA VAL A 159 27.66 7.81 9.02
C VAL A 159 26.16 8.05 8.98
N GLU A 160 25.39 6.97 9.01
CA GLU A 160 23.93 7.01 9.19
C GLU A 160 23.60 6.55 10.61
N VAL A 161 22.81 7.37 11.31
CA VAL A 161 22.22 7.04 12.60
C VAL A 161 20.71 7.05 12.41
N GLN A 162 20.03 5.97 12.80
CA GLN A 162 18.57 5.91 12.86
C GLN A 162 18.14 5.77 14.31
N ASN A 163 17.31 6.67 14.80
CA ASN A 163 16.66 6.55 16.10
C ASN A 163 15.18 6.26 15.91
N PHE A 164 14.68 5.27 16.65
CA PHE A 164 13.28 4.89 16.66
C PHE A 164 12.66 5.23 18.00
N ALA A 165 11.38 5.56 17.99
CA ALA A 165 10.65 5.76 19.22
C ALA A 165 9.15 5.42 19.08
N TYR A 166 8.47 5.45 20.22
CA TYR A 166 7.06 5.14 20.35
C TYR A 166 6.38 6.01 21.41
N ARG A 167 5.26 6.65 21.02
CA ARG A 167 4.28 7.27 21.94
C ARG A 167 2.94 6.55 21.85
N PRO A 168 2.43 5.93 22.94
CA PRO A 168 1.27 5.04 22.88
C PRO A 168 -0.07 5.72 22.57
N THR A 169 -0.20 7.01 22.84
CA THR A 169 -1.43 7.77 22.63
C THR A 169 -1.44 8.53 21.30
N VAL A 170 -0.38 8.41 20.52
CA VAL A 170 -0.16 9.21 19.30
C VAL A 170 -0.09 8.28 18.09
N ALA A 171 -0.75 8.71 17.02
CA ALA A 171 -0.60 8.14 15.70
C ALA A 171 -0.42 9.27 14.69
N TYR A 172 0.04 8.95 13.49
CA TYR A 172 0.28 9.95 12.46
C TYR A 172 -0.42 9.60 11.16
N VAL A 173 -0.94 10.63 10.51
CA VAL A 173 -1.07 10.63 9.05
C VAL A 173 0.24 11.21 8.50
N THR A 174 1.03 10.38 7.83
CA THR A 174 2.33 10.77 7.26
C THR A 174 2.39 10.44 5.79
N GLY A 175 3.34 10.99 5.05
CA GLY A 175 3.52 10.64 3.65
C GLY A 175 4.39 11.66 2.93
N VAL A 176 4.38 11.55 1.62
CA VAL A 176 5.11 12.46 0.73
C VAL A 176 4.26 12.86 -0.46
N ALA A 177 4.26 14.15 -0.78
CA ALA A 177 3.77 14.65 -2.05
C ALA A 177 4.94 14.66 -3.06
N TYR A 178 4.82 13.94 -4.18
CA TYR A 178 5.91 13.85 -5.16
C TYR A 178 5.44 13.67 -6.60
N GLY A 179 6.31 14.04 -7.53
CA GLY A 179 6.18 13.73 -8.94
C GLY A 179 6.99 12.49 -9.31
N ASP A 180 6.33 11.42 -9.76
CA ASP A 180 6.99 10.17 -10.17
C ASP A 180 7.55 10.32 -11.60
N SER A 181 8.64 11.08 -11.71
CA SER A 181 9.23 11.53 -12.97
C SER A 181 9.98 10.41 -13.68
N ASN A 182 10.59 9.52 -12.90
CA ASN A 182 11.37 8.39 -13.37
C ASN A 182 10.52 7.12 -13.60
N ARG A 183 9.24 7.14 -13.17
CA ARG A 183 8.25 6.05 -13.30
C ARG A 183 8.63 4.78 -12.54
N ASP A 184 9.40 4.89 -11.47
CA ASP A 184 9.75 3.77 -10.60
C ASP A 184 8.62 3.44 -9.60
N LYS A 185 7.56 4.28 -9.56
CA LYS A 185 6.41 4.17 -8.65
C LYS A 185 6.78 4.27 -7.17
N PHE A 186 7.89 4.93 -6.87
CA PHE A 186 8.42 5.13 -5.54
C PHE A 186 8.92 6.57 -5.40
N TYR A 187 9.05 7.07 -4.18
CA TYR A 187 9.65 8.38 -3.97
C TYR A 187 11.16 8.29 -4.16
N SER A 188 11.73 9.16 -5.00
CA SER A 188 13.17 9.32 -5.14
C SER A 188 13.64 10.75 -4.79
N LEU A 189 14.93 10.89 -4.51
CA LEU A 189 15.56 12.19 -4.24
C LEU A 189 15.27 13.19 -5.38
N GLY A 190 14.74 14.37 -5.01
CA GLY A 190 14.43 15.44 -5.95
C GLY A 190 13.03 15.38 -6.58
N GLU A 191 12.20 14.40 -6.20
CA GLU A 191 10.83 14.27 -6.72
C GLU A 191 9.77 14.98 -5.86
N GLY A 192 10.15 15.46 -4.68
CA GLY A 192 9.24 16.12 -3.74
C GLY A 192 8.53 17.33 -4.34
N GLN A 193 7.28 17.52 -3.91
CA GLN A 193 6.45 18.65 -4.32
C GLN A 193 6.15 19.56 -3.13
N SER A 194 6.48 20.83 -3.30
CA SER A 194 6.13 21.88 -2.35
C SER A 194 4.73 22.45 -2.60
N GLY A 195 4.10 23.00 -1.55
CA GLY A 195 2.86 23.76 -1.68
C GLY A 195 1.59 22.91 -1.64
N VAL A 196 1.71 21.61 -1.39
CA VAL A 196 0.57 20.75 -1.05
C VAL A 196 0.25 20.94 0.44
N THR A 197 -0.97 21.40 0.72
CA THR A 197 -1.46 21.57 2.10
C THR A 197 -2.12 20.29 2.57
N MET A 198 -1.77 19.85 3.78
CA MET A 198 -2.38 18.72 4.49
C MET A 198 -2.92 19.20 5.82
N ALA A 199 -4.19 18.93 6.13
CA ALA A 199 -4.80 19.37 7.38
C ALA A 199 -5.75 18.33 7.96
N LEU A 200 -5.53 17.94 9.21
CA LEU A 200 -6.51 17.17 9.97
C LEU A 200 -7.69 18.09 10.35
N LEU A 201 -8.92 17.61 10.19
CA LEU A 201 -10.11 18.38 10.55
C LEU A 201 -10.09 18.72 12.05
N GLY A 202 -9.98 20.01 12.37
CA GLY A 202 -9.89 20.49 13.74
C GLY A 202 -8.56 20.19 14.44
N GLY A 203 -7.55 19.73 13.71
CA GLY A 203 -6.26 19.31 14.24
C GLY A 203 -5.06 20.00 13.57
N SER A 204 -3.94 19.26 13.54
CA SER A 204 -2.68 19.69 12.96
C SER A 204 -2.77 19.91 11.46
N SER A 205 -2.03 20.89 10.95
CA SER A 205 -1.91 21.16 9.51
C SER A 205 -0.49 21.53 9.12
N THR A 206 -0.15 21.32 7.85
CA THR A 206 1.15 21.64 7.30
C THR A 206 1.07 21.91 5.81
N VAL A 207 2.10 22.57 5.27
CA VAL A 207 2.30 22.77 3.84
C VAL A 207 3.66 22.16 3.51
N THR A 208 3.65 21.25 2.55
CA THR A 208 4.86 20.56 2.09
C THR A 208 5.89 21.54 1.54
N THR A 209 7.16 21.28 1.84
CA THR A 209 8.32 21.98 1.28
C THR A 209 8.90 21.18 0.11
N GLU A 210 10.11 21.50 -0.36
CA GLU A 210 10.74 20.86 -1.52
C GLU A 210 10.86 19.33 -1.39
N ALA A 211 11.08 18.78 -0.18
CA ALA A 211 11.16 17.34 0.01
C ALA A 211 9.80 16.64 -0.15
N GLY A 212 8.67 17.37 -0.06
CA GLY A 212 7.32 16.84 -0.15
C GLY A 212 6.81 16.11 1.10
N GLY A 213 7.70 15.80 2.04
CA GLY A 213 7.41 15.03 3.25
C GLY A 213 6.52 15.76 4.25
N TYR A 214 5.69 15.00 4.96
CA TYR A 214 4.86 15.52 6.05
C TYR A 214 4.51 14.45 7.09
N ALA A 215 4.18 14.91 8.30
CA ALA A 215 3.61 14.10 9.37
C ALA A 215 2.66 14.96 10.20
N LEU A 216 1.40 14.53 10.29
CA LEU A 216 0.36 15.18 11.07
C LEU A 216 0.02 14.31 12.27
N GLU A 217 0.23 14.85 13.46
CA GLU A 217 -0.10 14.17 14.71
C GLU A 217 -1.62 14.07 14.89
N GLY A 218 -2.10 12.85 15.12
CA GLY A 218 -3.48 12.50 15.45
C GLY A 218 -3.55 11.62 16.70
N ILE A 219 -4.76 11.24 17.08
CA ILE A 219 -5.01 10.40 18.25
C ILE A 219 -5.03 8.94 17.80
N ALA A 220 -4.19 8.10 18.41
CA ALA A 220 -4.21 6.66 18.16
C ALA A 220 -5.58 6.07 18.55
N GLY A 221 -6.08 5.11 17.77
CA GLY A 221 -7.39 4.50 18.06
C GLY A 221 -8.60 5.26 17.49
N THR A 222 -8.40 6.22 16.57
CA THR A 222 -9.49 7.07 16.07
C THR A 222 -9.50 7.17 14.55
N GLU A 223 -10.68 7.43 13.97
CA GLU A 223 -10.79 7.90 12.59
C GLU A 223 -10.63 9.43 12.57
N VAL A 224 -9.77 9.93 11.69
CA VAL A 224 -9.53 11.36 11.51
C VAL A 224 -9.89 11.82 10.11
N GLY A 225 -10.45 13.02 9.99
CA GLY A 225 -10.62 13.65 8.68
C GLY A 225 -9.35 14.33 8.24
N LEU A 226 -8.96 14.15 6.97
CA LEU A 226 -7.84 14.82 6.31
C LEU A 226 -8.36 15.63 5.11
N THR A 227 -7.89 16.86 5.02
CA THR A 227 -8.02 17.72 3.83
C THR A 227 -6.67 17.82 3.14
N ILE A 228 -6.64 17.53 1.85
CA ILE A 228 -5.50 17.67 0.95
C ILE A 228 -5.82 18.78 -0.06
N THR A 229 -4.99 19.82 -0.12
CA THR A 229 -5.09 20.86 -1.15
C THR A 229 -3.85 20.82 -2.04
N ALA A 230 -4.01 20.37 -3.28
CA ALA A 230 -2.95 20.31 -4.29
C ALA A 230 -3.41 21.06 -5.56
N ASN A 231 -2.55 21.88 -6.15
CA ASN A 231 -2.85 22.65 -7.37
C ASN A 231 -4.16 23.48 -7.27
N GLY A 232 -4.45 24.01 -6.07
CA GLY A 232 -5.67 24.78 -5.81
C GLY A 232 -6.96 23.97 -5.78
N GLN A 233 -6.88 22.64 -5.81
CA GLN A 233 -8.02 21.74 -5.68
C GLN A 233 -7.98 21.00 -4.34
N GLU A 234 -9.16 20.84 -3.74
CA GLU A 234 -9.31 20.19 -2.44
C GLU A 234 -9.80 18.74 -2.60
N THR A 235 -9.29 17.85 -1.76
CA THR A 235 -9.80 16.49 -1.52
C THR A 235 -9.95 16.27 -0.03
N ARG A 236 -11.10 15.72 0.39
CA ARG A 236 -11.36 15.34 1.79
C ARG A 236 -11.53 13.84 1.91
N LEU A 237 -10.97 13.28 2.96
CA LEU A 237 -11.03 11.84 3.23
C LEU A 237 -10.98 11.54 4.74
N GLY A 238 -11.56 10.42 5.14
CA GLY A 238 -11.35 9.80 6.44
C GLY A 238 -10.14 8.87 6.39
N VAL A 239 -9.33 8.90 7.45
CA VAL A 239 -8.17 8.01 7.66
C VAL A 239 -8.37 7.27 8.96
N ASP A 240 -8.32 5.94 8.93
CA ASP A 240 -8.41 5.13 10.14
C ASP A 240 -7.05 5.00 10.83
N LEU A 241 -6.90 5.60 12.01
CA LEU A 241 -5.71 5.46 12.87
C LEU A 241 -5.91 4.45 14.00
N THR A 242 -6.89 3.55 13.88
CA THR A 242 -7.18 2.52 14.90
C THR A 242 -5.97 1.65 15.16
N ASP A 243 -5.33 1.18 14.10
CA ASP A 243 -4.13 0.35 14.23
C ASP A 243 -2.86 1.19 14.40
N GLY A 244 -2.88 2.47 14.04
CA GLY A 244 -1.82 3.44 14.32
C GLY A 244 -1.48 4.28 13.09
N ASN A 245 -0.20 4.38 12.73
CA ASN A 245 0.23 5.29 11.66
C ASN A 245 -0.25 4.84 10.29
N VAL A 246 -0.73 5.81 9.50
CA VAL A 246 -1.12 5.61 8.11
C VAL A 246 -0.32 6.52 7.19
N LYS A 247 0.22 5.92 6.13
CA LYS A 247 0.84 6.62 5.01
C LYS A 247 -0.24 7.08 4.05
N VAL A 248 -0.15 8.32 3.58
CA VAL A 248 -0.96 8.88 2.50
C VAL A 248 -0.04 9.68 1.57
N ASP A 249 0.47 9.06 0.52
CA ASP A 249 1.26 9.79 -0.47
C ASP A 249 0.35 10.48 -1.47
N VAL A 250 0.76 11.66 -1.95
CA VAL A 250 0.12 12.35 -3.06
C VAL A 250 1.04 12.30 -4.27
N VAL A 251 0.72 11.45 -5.22
CA VAL A 251 1.55 11.21 -6.41
C VAL A 251 0.97 12.00 -7.57
N ASN A 252 1.79 12.84 -8.21
CA ASN A 252 1.42 13.64 -9.37
C ASN A 252 0.15 14.51 -9.16
N GLY A 253 -0.23 14.78 -7.90
CA GLY A 253 -1.42 15.55 -7.53
C GLY A 253 -2.78 14.87 -7.78
N ASN A 254 -2.82 13.61 -8.23
CA ASN A 254 -4.08 12.95 -8.63
C ASN A 254 -4.23 11.48 -8.20
N LEU A 255 -3.25 10.93 -7.49
CA LEU A 255 -3.24 9.57 -6.97
C LEU A 255 -2.85 9.59 -5.50
N LEU A 256 -3.61 8.87 -4.68
CA LEU A 256 -3.20 8.51 -3.33
C LEU A 256 -2.57 7.12 -3.31
N LYS A 257 -1.41 6.98 -2.66
CA LYS A 257 -0.87 5.66 -2.28
C LYS A 257 -0.89 5.55 -0.76
N VAL A 258 -1.57 4.55 -0.23
CA VAL A 258 -1.98 4.54 1.19
C VAL A 258 -1.62 3.23 1.89
N SER A 259 -1.29 3.29 3.18
CA SER A 259 -0.92 2.09 3.95
C SER A 259 -1.95 1.65 4.99
N GLY A 260 -3.15 2.20 4.94
CA GLY A 260 -4.24 1.92 5.87
C GLY A 260 -5.57 2.37 5.27
N ASP A 261 -6.65 2.16 6.02
CA ASP A 261 -8.00 2.31 5.51
C ASP A 261 -8.37 3.76 5.23
N ILE A 262 -8.97 3.99 4.06
CA ILE A 262 -9.32 5.32 3.57
C ILE A 262 -10.77 5.36 3.09
N THR A 263 -11.47 6.43 3.45
CA THR A 263 -12.79 6.78 2.88
C THR A 263 -12.73 8.13 2.18
N LEU A 264 -12.96 8.19 0.87
CA LEU A 264 -13.05 9.44 0.14
C LEU A 264 -14.40 10.13 0.38
N TRP A 265 -14.39 11.33 0.95
CA TRP A 265 -15.61 12.13 1.12
C TRP A 265 -15.90 13.01 -0.10
N GLY A 266 -14.89 13.25 -0.94
CA GLY A 266 -15.02 13.92 -2.23
C GLY A 266 -13.83 14.82 -2.55
N GLY A 267 -13.82 15.37 -3.76
CA GLY A 267 -12.80 16.31 -4.24
C GLY A 267 -12.18 15.91 -5.57
N ALA A 268 -10.96 16.39 -5.80
CA ALA A 268 -10.26 16.24 -7.07
C ALA A 268 -9.54 14.89 -7.24
N ILE A 269 -8.99 14.32 -6.17
CA ILE A 269 -8.31 13.02 -6.24
C ILE A 269 -9.34 11.91 -6.18
N ARG A 270 -9.28 11.00 -7.16
CA ARG A 270 -10.23 9.88 -7.32
C ARG A 270 -9.57 8.52 -7.45
N ASN A 271 -8.23 8.50 -7.51
CA ASN A 271 -7.44 7.29 -7.65
C ASN A 271 -6.76 6.99 -6.32
N VAL A 272 -6.93 5.78 -5.80
CA VAL A 272 -6.34 5.32 -4.55
C VAL A 272 -5.74 3.93 -4.74
N THR A 273 -4.53 3.73 -4.27
CA THR A 273 -3.83 2.44 -4.32
C THR A 273 -3.35 2.06 -2.92
N ALA A 274 -3.76 0.90 -2.44
CA ALA A 274 -3.23 0.31 -1.21
C ALA A 274 -1.77 -0.12 -1.41
N LEU A 275 -0.93 0.15 -0.42
CA LEU A 275 0.47 -0.22 -0.38
C LEU A 275 0.70 -1.47 0.47
N GLY A 276 1.84 -2.11 0.27
CA GLY A 276 2.29 -3.19 1.12
C GLY A 276 1.50 -4.48 0.96
N VAL A 277 1.41 -5.23 2.05
CA VAL A 277 0.79 -6.57 2.10
C VAL A 277 -0.26 -6.70 3.21
N GLY A 278 -0.65 -5.57 3.82
CA GLY A 278 -1.66 -5.54 4.87
C GLY A 278 -3.08 -5.56 4.30
N ASP A 279 -4.03 -6.01 5.09
CA ASP A 279 -5.45 -5.91 4.79
C ASP A 279 -5.84 -4.43 4.88
N ILE A 280 -6.21 -3.83 3.76
CA ILE A 280 -6.51 -2.39 3.64
C ILE A 280 -7.84 -2.20 2.92
N ASP A 281 -8.76 -1.48 3.54
CA ASP A 281 -10.07 -1.19 2.99
C ASP A 281 -10.11 0.22 2.37
N LEU A 282 -10.66 0.31 1.15
CA LEU A 282 -10.77 1.57 0.41
C LEU A 282 -12.23 1.83 0.06
N THR A 283 -12.73 3.00 0.46
CA THR A 283 -14.07 3.47 0.11
C THR A 283 -13.97 4.73 -0.74
N GLY A 284 -14.61 4.69 -1.90
CA GLY A 284 -14.77 5.79 -2.84
C GLY A 284 -15.87 6.75 -2.41
N SER A 285 -16.28 7.59 -3.35
CA SER A 285 -17.20 8.71 -3.14
C SER A 285 -18.41 8.58 -4.07
N GLY A 286 -19.13 9.68 -4.32
CA GLY A 286 -20.19 9.72 -5.34
C GLY A 286 -19.71 10.04 -6.76
N ALA A 287 -18.40 9.98 -7.02
CA ALA A 287 -17.80 10.26 -8.32
C ALA A 287 -17.06 9.03 -8.84
N ALA A 288 -16.84 8.96 -10.16
CA ALA A 288 -16.05 7.90 -10.78
C ALA A 288 -14.64 7.79 -10.18
N ASN A 289 -14.41 6.72 -9.44
CA ASN A 289 -13.21 6.40 -8.68
C ASN A 289 -12.42 5.25 -9.33
N THR A 290 -11.12 5.20 -9.03
CA THR A 290 -10.29 4.02 -9.31
C THR A 290 -9.63 3.59 -8.02
N LEU A 291 -10.05 2.46 -7.48
CA LEU A 291 -9.54 1.90 -6.23
C LEU A 291 -8.77 0.61 -6.54
N THR A 292 -7.54 0.53 -6.07
CA THR A 292 -6.68 -0.63 -6.26
C THR A 292 -6.23 -1.14 -4.89
N GLY A 293 -6.56 -2.39 -4.59
CA GLY A 293 -6.10 -3.14 -3.44
C GLY A 293 -4.62 -3.49 -3.52
N ASN A 294 -4.19 -4.48 -2.75
CA ASN A 294 -2.81 -4.94 -2.67
C ASN A 294 -2.77 -6.48 -2.68
N SER A 295 -1.85 -7.11 -1.95
CA SER A 295 -1.82 -8.57 -1.83
C SER A 295 -2.50 -9.11 -0.57
N GLY A 296 -3.04 -8.21 0.26
CA GLY A 296 -3.81 -8.54 1.45
C GLY A 296 -5.28 -8.72 1.11
N LYS A 297 -6.10 -9.03 2.10
CA LYS A 297 -7.55 -9.09 1.93
C LYS A 297 -8.12 -7.68 2.01
N ASN A 298 -8.71 -7.20 0.91
CA ASN A 298 -9.24 -5.85 0.82
C ASN A 298 -10.77 -5.84 0.69
N VAL A 299 -11.41 -4.83 1.29
CA VAL A 299 -12.76 -4.41 0.93
C VAL A 299 -12.66 -3.11 0.12
N LEU A 300 -13.11 -3.17 -1.14
CA LEU A 300 -13.16 -2.02 -2.03
C LEU A 300 -14.62 -1.64 -2.29
N ILE A 301 -14.99 -0.40 -2.00
CA ILE A 301 -16.35 0.13 -2.20
C ILE A 301 -16.26 1.33 -3.14
N GLY A 302 -16.84 1.26 -4.34
CA GLY A 302 -16.85 2.36 -5.31
C GLY A 302 -17.71 3.52 -4.86
N GLY A 303 -18.97 3.21 -4.53
CA GLY A 303 -19.93 4.16 -4.01
C GLY A 303 -20.93 4.57 -5.08
N GLY A 304 -20.77 5.76 -5.65
CA GLY A 304 -21.53 6.18 -6.82
C GLY A 304 -20.62 6.71 -7.91
N GLY A 305 -21.07 6.64 -9.16
CA GLY A 305 -20.23 6.96 -10.31
C GLY A 305 -19.84 5.68 -11.05
N ASN A 306 -19.10 5.82 -12.15
CA ASN A 306 -18.62 4.65 -12.89
C ASN A 306 -17.22 4.31 -12.38
N ASP A 307 -17.14 3.34 -11.49
CA ASP A 307 -15.96 3.04 -10.71
C ASP A 307 -15.13 1.91 -11.33
N VAL A 308 -13.83 1.91 -11.04
CA VAL A 308 -12.92 0.81 -11.35
C VAL A 308 -12.34 0.29 -10.05
N LEU A 309 -12.67 -0.96 -9.71
CA LEU A 309 -12.18 -1.63 -8.50
C LEU A 309 -11.29 -2.80 -8.88
N VAL A 310 -10.09 -2.86 -8.31
CA VAL A 310 -9.08 -3.89 -8.60
C VAL A 310 -8.58 -4.48 -7.29
N GLY A 311 -8.93 -5.73 -6.97
CA GLY A 311 -8.51 -6.40 -5.73
C GLY A 311 -7.02 -6.79 -5.73
N LEU A 312 -6.56 -7.35 -6.87
CA LEU A 312 -5.22 -7.87 -7.16
C LEU A 312 -4.95 -9.26 -6.58
N GLY A 313 -4.71 -9.41 -5.29
CA GLY A 313 -4.52 -10.72 -4.70
C GLY A 313 -4.91 -10.69 -3.25
N GLY A 314 -5.47 -11.79 -2.75
CA GLY A 314 -6.13 -11.75 -1.45
C GLY A 314 -7.47 -12.45 -1.60
N HIS A 315 -8.34 -12.34 -0.60
CA HIS A 315 -9.72 -12.80 -0.71
C HIS A 315 -10.62 -11.59 -0.59
N ASP A 316 -10.80 -10.88 -1.69
CA ASP A 316 -11.27 -9.51 -1.72
C ASP A 316 -12.79 -9.43 -1.80
N ARG A 317 -13.31 -8.28 -1.35
CA ARG A 317 -14.73 -7.94 -1.49
C ARG A 317 -14.86 -6.62 -2.23
N LEU A 318 -15.32 -6.67 -3.47
CA LEU A 318 -15.49 -5.52 -4.34
C LEU A 318 -16.98 -5.19 -4.47
N LEU A 319 -17.36 -3.95 -4.17
CA LEU A 319 -18.72 -3.43 -4.28
C LEU A 319 -18.71 -2.19 -5.17
N GLY A 320 -19.23 -2.29 -6.40
CA GLY A 320 -19.31 -1.17 -7.34
C GLY A 320 -20.21 -0.05 -6.79
N GLY A 321 -21.48 -0.37 -6.58
CA GLY A 321 -22.46 0.55 -6.03
C GLY A 321 -23.40 1.06 -7.11
N ASN A 322 -23.54 2.38 -7.26
CA ASN A 322 -24.38 2.97 -8.31
C ASN A 322 -23.53 3.45 -9.48
N GLY A 323 -23.84 3.02 -10.69
CA GLY A 323 -23.17 3.44 -11.91
C GLY A 323 -22.76 2.23 -12.73
N ASN A 324 -22.02 2.45 -13.82
CA ASN A 324 -21.51 1.35 -14.63
C ASN A 324 -20.09 1.05 -14.20
N ASP A 325 -19.93 0.01 -13.38
CA ASP A 325 -18.70 -0.27 -12.68
C ASP A 325 -17.89 -1.38 -13.36
N ARG A 326 -16.58 -1.36 -13.14
CA ARG A 326 -15.66 -2.40 -13.59
C ARG A 326 -14.93 -2.99 -12.39
N LEU A 327 -15.25 -4.25 -12.08
CA LEU A 327 -14.70 -4.97 -10.93
C LEU A 327 -13.76 -6.08 -11.41
N LEU A 328 -12.53 -6.07 -10.90
CA LEU A 328 -11.51 -7.08 -11.16
C LEU A 328 -11.07 -7.66 -9.82
N GLY A 329 -11.43 -8.91 -9.52
CA GLY A 329 -11.04 -9.59 -8.28
C GLY A 329 -9.53 -9.79 -8.22
N GLY A 330 -9.00 -10.58 -9.15
CA GLY A 330 -7.57 -10.78 -9.31
C GLY A 330 -7.19 -12.23 -9.06
N ASN A 331 -6.43 -12.50 -8.02
CA ASN A 331 -6.05 -13.86 -7.63
C ASN A 331 -6.73 -14.21 -6.31
N ALA A 332 -6.94 -15.52 -6.10
CA ALA A 332 -7.67 -16.09 -4.98
C ALA A 332 -9.19 -15.80 -5.06
N GLY A 333 -9.95 -16.39 -4.13
CA GLY A 333 -11.41 -16.41 -4.22
C GLY A 333 -12.03 -15.12 -3.71
N ASP A 334 -12.66 -14.37 -4.61
CA ASP A 334 -13.18 -13.03 -4.37
C ASP A 334 -14.71 -12.99 -4.36
N THR A 335 -15.26 -11.91 -3.82
CA THR A 335 -16.69 -11.59 -3.91
C THR A 335 -16.87 -10.26 -4.60
N LEU A 336 -17.46 -10.27 -5.80
CA LEU A 336 -17.74 -9.09 -6.61
C LEU A 336 -19.25 -8.84 -6.67
N VAL A 337 -19.66 -7.62 -6.34
CA VAL A 337 -21.03 -7.14 -6.44
C VAL A 337 -21.03 -5.86 -7.26
N GLY A 338 -21.59 -5.91 -8.48
CA GLY A 338 -21.69 -4.75 -9.38
C GLY A 338 -22.54 -3.66 -8.76
N GLY A 339 -23.83 -3.94 -8.58
CA GLY A 339 -24.75 -3.02 -7.91
C GLY A 339 -25.84 -2.57 -8.87
N ALA A 340 -26.01 -1.28 -9.09
CA ALA A 340 -27.00 -0.74 -10.00
C ALA A 340 -26.32 -0.08 -11.19
N GLY A 341 -26.55 -0.59 -12.40
CA GLY A 341 -26.04 0.00 -13.64
C GLY A 341 -25.73 -1.08 -14.66
N ARG A 342 -24.62 -0.93 -15.38
CA ARG A 342 -24.15 -1.89 -16.36
C ARG A 342 -22.74 -2.27 -15.99
N ASP A 343 -22.62 -3.34 -15.23
CA ASP A 343 -21.37 -3.66 -14.58
C ASP A 343 -20.58 -4.69 -15.39
N THR A 344 -19.26 -4.60 -15.30
CA THR A 344 -18.35 -5.60 -15.86
C THR A 344 -17.61 -6.28 -14.72
N LEU A 345 -17.86 -7.57 -14.52
CA LEU A 345 -17.27 -8.36 -13.44
C LEU A 345 -16.28 -9.37 -14.02
N ILE A 346 -15.06 -9.33 -13.50
CA ILE A 346 -13.97 -10.25 -13.83
C ILE A 346 -13.46 -10.82 -12.51
N GLY A 347 -13.82 -12.07 -12.20
CA GLY A 347 -13.33 -12.75 -10.99
C GLY A 347 -11.81 -12.83 -10.99
N GLY A 348 -11.26 -13.35 -12.09
CA GLY A 348 -9.83 -13.62 -12.20
C GLY A 348 -9.58 -15.07 -11.84
N GLY A 349 -8.43 -15.40 -11.26
CA GLY A 349 -8.13 -16.77 -10.88
C GLY A 349 -8.55 -17.03 -9.44
N GLY A 350 -9.44 -17.97 -9.19
CA GLY A 350 -9.93 -18.18 -7.84
C GLY A 350 -11.20 -18.99 -7.82
N TYR A 351 -11.88 -18.96 -6.67
CA TYR A 351 -13.26 -19.42 -6.60
C TYR A 351 -14.14 -18.23 -6.30
N ASP A 352 -14.65 -17.59 -7.36
CA ASP A 352 -15.24 -16.27 -7.23
C ASP A 352 -16.77 -16.34 -7.14
N ARG A 353 -17.32 -15.41 -6.35
CA ARG A 353 -18.76 -15.16 -6.28
C ARG A 353 -19.05 -13.83 -6.97
N LEU A 354 -19.77 -13.91 -8.09
CA LEU A 354 -20.11 -12.76 -8.93
C LEU A 354 -21.61 -12.46 -8.82
N THR A 355 -21.95 -11.22 -8.53
CA THR A 355 -23.34 -10.73 -8.45
C THR A 355 -23.43 -9.46 -9.30
N GLY A 356 -24.19 -9.49 -10.39
CA GLY A 356 -24.32 -8.33 -11.28
C GLY A 356 -25.11 -7.22 -10.61
N GLY A 357 -26.29 -7.57 -10.08
CA GLY A 357 -27.23 -6.63 -9.49
C GLY A 357 -28.30 -6.21 -10.49
N GLY A 358 -28.52 -4.90 -10.62
CA GLY A 358 -29.57 -4.32 -11.46
C GLY A 358 -29.02 -3.68 -12.73
N GLY A 359 -29.65 -3.96 -13.87
CA GLY A 359 -29.25 -3.50 -15.21
C GLY A 359 -28.39 -4.54 -15.96
N PRO A 360 -28.14 -4.35 -17.28
CA PRO A 360 -27.53 -5.41 -18.08
C PRO A 360 -26.02 -5.52 -17.83
N ASP A 361 -25.63 -6.59 -17.15
CA ASP A 361 -24.26 -6.82 -16.69
C ASP A 361 -23.46 -7.74 -17.62
N THR A 362 -22.13 -7.70 -17.51
CA THR A 362 -21.22 -8.55 -18.29
C THR A 362 -20.25 -9.27 -17.37
N PHE A 363 -20.28 -10.60 -17.40
CA PHE A 363 -19.36 -11.47 -16.67
C PHE A 363 -18.31 -12.01 -17.63
N VAL A 364 -17.04 -11.72 -17.37
CA VAL A 364 -15.93 -12.04 -18.29
C VAL A 364 -15.08 -13.17 -17.74
N PHE A 365 -14.81 -14.16 -18.58
CA PHE A 365 -14.02 -15.35 -18.24
C PHE A 365 -12.90 -15.55 -19.26
N ALA A 366 -11.67 -15.66 -18.77
CA ALA A 366 -10.48 -15.95 -19.54
C ALA A 366 -9.73 -17.15 -18.93
N ASN A 367 -8.78 -17.74 -19.66
CA ASN A 367 -8.09 -18.96 -19.23
C ASN A 367 -7.53 -18.86 -17.80
N GLY A 368 -7.77 -19.90 -17.00
CA GLY A 368 -7.33 -19.97 -15.60
C GLY A 368 -8.23 -19.24 -14.62
N PHE A 369 -9.50 -18.99 -14.98
CA PHE A 369 -10.47 -18.39 -14.05
C PHE A 369 -10.92 -19.33 -12.93
N ALA A 370 -10.60 -20.62 -13.03
CA ALA A 370 -10.98 -21.65 -12.07
C ALA A 370 -12.50 -21.75 -11.87
N ARG A 371 -13.05 -21.70 -10.65
CA ARG A 371 -14.45 -22.08 -10.41
C ARG A 371 -15.31 -20.97 -9.87
N ASP A 372 -16.13 -20.42 -10.73
CA ASP A 372 -16.93 -19.24 -10.41
C ASP A 372 -18.42 -19.53 -10.31
N ARG A 373 -19.10 -18.66 -9.58
CA ARG A 373 -20.55 -18.68 -9.41
C ARG A 373 -21.12 -17.30 -9.69
N ILE A 374 -21.91 -17.20 -10.75
CA ILE A 374 -22.78 -16.05 -11.00
C ILE A 374 -24.09 -16.29 -10.28
N THR A 375 -24.49 -15.36 -9.42
CA THR A 375 -25.52 -15.63 -8.41
C THR A 375 -26.92 -15.15 -8.79
N ASP A 376 -27.01 -14.31 -9.82
CA ASP A 376 -28.22 -13.58 -10.21
C ASP A 376 -28.36 -13.39 -11.72
N PHE A 377 -27.69 -14.21 -12.55
CA PHE A 377 -27.71 -14.09 -14.01
C PHE A 377 -29.16 -14.00 -14.55
N ASN A 378 -29.47 -12.91 -15.25
CA ASN A 378 -30.80 -12.59 -15.73
C ASN A 378 -30.77 -12.16 -17.21
N ALA A 379 -31.05 -13.12 -18.09
CA ALA A 379 -31.17 -12.87 -19.53
C ALA A 379 -32.23 -11.80 -19.88
N ALA A 380 -33.34 -11.72 -19.14
CA ALA A 380 -34.39 -10.72 -19.39
C ALA A 380 -33.95 -9.29 -19.04
N GLN A 381 -33.00 -9.15 -18.11
CA GLN A 381 -32.36 -7.89 -17.76
C GLN A 381 -31.29 -7.48 -18.77
N GLY A 382 -30.80 -8.44 -19.57
CA GLY A 382 -29.83 -8.23 -20.63
C GLY A 382 -28.41 -8.61 -20.25
N ASP A 383 -28.24 -9.43 -19.21
CA ASP A 383 -26.93 -9.93 -18.77
C ASP A 383 -26.24 -10.73 -19.87
N LYS A 384 -24.91 -10.69 -19.85
CA LYS A 384 -24.06 -11.32 -20.84
C LYS A 384 -22.92 -12.09 -20.19
N LEU A 385 -22.57 -13.21 -20.83
CA LEU A 385 -21.35 -13.94 -20.59
C LEU A 385 -20.37 -13.60 -21.70
N GLN A 386 -19.14 -13.28 -21.34
CA GLN A 386 -18.07 -13.04 -22.28
C GLN A 386 -16.96 -14.05 -22.04
N PHE A 387 -16.75 -14.94 -22.99
CA PHE A 387 -15.75 -16.00 -22.91
C PHE A 387 -14.60 -15.71 -23.88
N ASP A 388 -13.37 -15.73 -23.37
CA ASP A 388 -12.15 -15.75 -24.19
C ASP A 388 -12.05 -17.08 -24.94
N ASP A 389 -11.81 -17.03 -26.25
CA ASP A 389 -11.77 -18.23 -27.08
C ASP A 389 -10.58 -19.17 -26.78
N ASN A 390 -9.58 -18.71 -26.02
CA ASN A 390 -8.48 -19.51 -25.48
C ASN A 390 -8.93 -20.51 -24.40
N LEU A 391 -10.16 -20.41 -23.89
CA LEU A 391 -10.78 -21.45 -23.06
C LEU A 391 -11.02 -22.76 -23.85
N TRP A 392 -11.01 -22.67 -25.19
CA TRP A 392 -10.99 -23.81 -26.10
C TRP A 392 -9.98 -23.54 -27.22
N SER A 393 -9.93 -24.39 -28.26
CA SER A 393 -9.00 -24.20 -29.37
C SER A 393 -9.60 -23.34 -30.51
N GLY A 394 -10.31 -22.25 -30.17
CA GLY A 394 -10.97 -21.34 -31.12
C GLY A 394 -12.11 -21.95 -31.98
N GLY A 395 -12.73 -21.14 -32.84
CA GLY A 395 -13.59 -21.61 -33.95
C GLY A 395 -14.99 -22.13 -33.61
N LYS A 396 -15.53 -21.82 -32.42
CA LYS A 396 -16.90 -22.14 -32.01
C LYS A 396 -17.78 -20.90 -32.06
N SER A 397 -19.02 -21.03 -32.51
CA SER A 397 -20.06 -20.01 -32.31
C SER A 397 -20.58 -20.04 -30.87
N ALA A 398 -21.32 -19.02 -30.44
CA ALA A 398 -21.99 -19.03 -29.12
C ALA A 398 -22.90 -20.26 -28.92
N GLN A 399 -23.60 -20.68 -29.97
CA GLN A 399 -24.42 -21.89 -29.91
C GLN A 399 -23.57 -23.16 -29.75
N ASP A 400 -22.41 -23.23 -30.41
CA ASP A 400 -21.48 -24.35 -30.25
C ASP A 400 -20.90 -24.39 -28.83
N VAL A 401 -20.66 -23.23 -28.20
CA VAL A 401 -20.21 -23.13 -26.80
C VAL A 401 -21.26 -23.71 -25.86
N VAL A 402 -22.53 -23.30 -25.98
CA VAL A 402 -23.64 -23.87 -25.18
C VAL A 402 -23.74 -25.38 -25.40
N ASN A 403 -23.73 -25.84 -26.64
CA ASN A 403 -23.86 -27.27 -26.96
C ASN A 403 -22.68 -28.12 -26.47
N SER A 404 -21.47 -27.53 -26.41
CA SER A 404 -20.25 -28.27 -26.05
C SER A 404 -19.99 -28.29 -24.55
N PHE A 405 -20.32 -27.20 -23.85
CA PHE A 405 -19.81 -26.96 -22.50
C PHE A 405 -20.92 -26.77 -21.45
N ALA A 406 -22.15 -26.45 -21.86
CA ALA A 406 -23.23 -26.16 -20.92
C ALA A 406 -24.04 -27.39 -20.53
N GLN A 407 -24.31 -27.56 -19.24
CA GLN A 407 -25.19 -28.58 -18.69
C GLN A 407 -26.13 -27.98 -17.65
N VAL A 408 -27.42 -28.35 -17.69
CA VAL A 408 -28.36 -28.06 -16.60
C VAL A 408 -28.11 -29.03 -15.44
N THR A 409 -27.93 -28.48 -14.24
CA THR A 409 -27.70 -29.22 -13.00
C THR A 409 -28.73 -28.81 -11.94
N ALA A 410 -28.68 -29.44 -10.76
CA ALA A 410 -29.52 -29.04 -9.63
C ALA A 410 -29.22 -27.62 -9.12
N ASP A 411 -27.99 -27.13 -9.29
CA ASP A 411 -27.55 -25.82 -8.82
C ASP A 411 -27.79 -24.70 -9.84
N GLY A 412 -28.07 -25.06 -11.09
CA GLY A 412 -28.21 -24.13 -12.22
C GLY A 412 -27.54 -24.64 -13.50
N VAL A 413 -27.33 -23.75 -14.47
CA VAL A 413 -26.55 -24.06 -15.68
C VAL A 413 -25.07 -23.96 -15.38
N VAL A 414 -24.32 -24.98 -15.78
CA VAL A 414 -22.88 -25.07 -15.60
C VAL A 414 -22.21 -25.07 -16.96
N PHE A 415 -21.27 -24.15 -17.19
CA PHE A 415 -20.30 -24.26 -18.28
C PHE A 415 -19.01 -24.87 -17.72
N ASP A 416 -18.59 -26.01 -18.27
CA ASP A 416 -17.33 -26.68 -17.90
C ASP A 416 -16.40 -26.71 -19.12
N PHE A 417 -15.29 -25.97 -19.05
CA PHE A 417 -14.30 -25.87 -20.12
C PHE A 417 -13.11 -26.84 -19.91
N GLY A 418 -13.13 -27.65 -18.85
CA GLY A 418 -11.99 -28.46 -18.43
C GLY A 418 -10.91 -27.65 -17.72
N GLY A 419 -9.76 -28.24 -17.40
CA GLY A 419 -8.64 -27.48 -16.81
C GLY A 419 -8.89 -26.86 -15.42
N ASN A 420 -10.01 -27.20 -14.76
CA ASN A 420 -10.57 -26.56 -13.56
C ASN A 420 -11.39 -25.29 -13.80
N ASP A 421 -11.56 -24.86 -15.06
CA ASP A 421 -12.29 -23.68 -15.48
C ASP A 421 -13.79 -24.01 -15.66
N ARG A 422 -14.61 -23.57 -14.70
CA ARG A 422 -16.05 -23.83 -14.65
C ARG A 422 -16.80 -22.65 -14.07
N VAL A 423 -17.83 -22.17 -14.77
CA VAL A 423 -18.78 -21.19 -14.22
C VAL A 423 -20.16 -21.81 -14.01
N THR A 424 -20.77 -21.52 -12.87
CA THR A 424 -22.15 -21.90 -12.57
C THR A 424 -23.04 -20.65 -12.58
N LEU A 425 -24.05 -20.64 -13.45
CA LEU A 425 -25.15 -19.69 -13.43
C LEU A 425 -26.21 -20.20 -12.46
N VAL A 426 -26.14 -19.72 -11.22
CA VAL A 426 -26.96 -20.25 -10.13
C VAL A 426 -28.44 -19.98 -10.40
N GLY A 427 -29.27 -21.02 -10.26
CA GLY A 427 -30.73 -20.89 -10.42
C GLY A 427 -31.25 -20.81 -11.86
N VAL A 428 -30.38 -20.72 -12.87
CA VAL A 428 -30.79 -20.82 -14.29
C VAL A 428 -31.16 -22.27 -14.61
N THR A 429 -32.34 -22.50 -15.18
CA THR A 429 -32.92 -23.86 -15.32
C THR A 429 -33.01 -24.38 -16.76
N SER A 430 -32.67 -23.57 -17.77
CA SER A 430 -32.68 -23.96 -19.18
C SER A 430 -31.49 -23.39 -19.95
N LEU A 431 -31.16 -24.01 -21.08
CA LEU A 431 -30.15 -23.54 -22.04
C LEU A 431 -30.76 -22.69 -23.17
N GLU A 432 -32.09 -22.58 -23.21
CA GLU A 432 -32.81 -21.91 -24.29
C GLU A 432 -32.50 -20.41 -24.32
N GLY A 433 -32.16 -19.89 -25.50
CA GLY A 433 -31.81 -18.48 -25.70
C GLY A 433 -30.45 -18.07 -25.13
N LEU A 434 -29.77 -18.93 -24.36
CA LEU A 434 -28.53 -18.56 -23.67
C LEU A 434 -27.39 -18.18 -24.64
N ALA A 435 -27.39 -18.76 -25.85
CA ALA A 435 -26.42 -18.41 -26.89
C ALA A 435 -26.51 -16.93 -27.33
N ASP A 436 -27.68 -16.30 -27.24
CA ASP A 436 -27.87 -14.90 -27.61
C ASP A 436 -27.25 -13.93 -26.59
N HIS A 437 -26.90 -14.45 -25.40
CA HIS A 437 -26.28 -13.73 -24.30
C HIS A 437 -24.78 -14.01 -24.16
N ILE A 438 -24.19 -14.73 -25.12
CA ILE A 438 -22.76 -15.07 -25.10
C ILE A 438 -22.02 -14.25 -26.16
N ALA A 439 -20.99 -13.53 -25.70
CA ALA A 439 -19.96 -12.96 -26.55
C ALA A 439 -18.68 -13.81 -26.46
N ILE A 440 -18.02 -13.99 -27.60
CA ILE A 440 -16.71 -14.64 -27.70
C ILE A 440 -15.70 -13.57 -28.06
N ILE A 441 -14.61 -13.47 -27.30
CA ILE A 441 -13.56 -12.47 -27.49
C ILE A 441 -12.19 -13.07 -27.74
#